data_AF-A0A2E5JVY9-F1
#
_entry.id   AF-A0A2E5JVY9-F1
#
_cell.length_a   1.000
_cell.length_b   1.000
_cell.length_c   1.000
_cell.angle_alpha   90.00
_cell.angle_beta   90.00
_cell.angle_gamma   90.00
#
_symmetry.space_group_name_H-M   'P 1'
#
loop_
_entity.id
_entity.type
_entity.pdbx_description
1 polymer ?
#
loop_
_entity_poly.entity_id
_entity_poly.type
_entity_poly.pdbx_seq_one_letter_code
_entity_poly.pdbx_strand_id
1 'polypeptide(L)'
;MDNSSNILIIQTGLIFLIILVAILLIILIWVIVELKKAIRKGNLRRIQLSSGNAIDLQSERMFTVTDDIIGETGQAVTDLTPQGVVYIHNEYWRATSVSVQPIQKNSKVVVLEMNGSDLTVTSTEN
;
A
#
# COMPACT_ATOMS: atom_id res chain seq x y z
N MET A 1 22.30 35.42 38.49
CA MET A 1 21.83 34.26 37.71
C MET A 1 23.01 33.76 36.91
N ASP A 2 23.51 32.58 37.20
CA ASP A 2 24.69 32.00 36.55
C ASP A 2 24.33 31.44 35.17
N ASN A 3 25.18 31.67 34.17
CA ASN A 3 24.95 31.21 32.79
C ASN A 3 24.87 29.68 32.69
N SER A 4 25.49 28.96 33.64
CA SER A 4 25.49 27.50 33.74
C SER A 4 24.10 26.93 34.01
N SER A 5 23.31 27.55 34.89
CA SER A 5 21.94 27.10 35.19
C SER A 5 20.99 27.28 34.01
N ASN A 6 21.15 28.35 33.22
CA ASN A 6 20.31 28.59 32.03
C ASN A 6 20.56 27.55 30.92
N ILE A 7 21.82 27.11 30.74
CA ILE A 7 22.18 26.10 29.74
C ILE A 7 21.58 24.73 30.11
N LEU A 8 21.60 24.37 31.39
CA LEU A 8 21.00 23.13 31.91
C LEU A 8 19.48 23.08 31.68
N ILE A 9 18.78 24.19 31.87
CA ILE A 9 17.32 24.29 31.63
C ILE A 9 16.99 24.14 30.14
N ILE A 10 17.78 24.75 29.26
CA ILE A 10 17.58 24.64 27.80
C ILE A 10 17.87 23.23 27.30
N GLN A 11 18.95 22.59 27.79
CA GLN A 11 19.30 21.21 27.41
C GLN A 11 18.23 20.20 27.83
N THR A 12 17.72 20.31 29.05
CA THR A 12 16.64 19.42 29.54
C THR A 12 15.33 19.62 28.75
N GLY A 13 14.99 20.87 28.41
CA GLY A 13 13.84 21.16 27.54
C GLY A 13 14.00 20.62 26.12
N LEU A 14 15.21 20.70 25.54
CA LEU A 14 15.48 20.18 24.20
C LEU A 14 15.38 18.65 24.14
N ILE A 15 15.93 17.95 25.15
CA ILE A 15 15.83 16.48 25.25
C ILE A 15 14.36 16.06 25.38
N PHE A 16 13.59 16.76 26.21
CA PHE A 16 12.15 16.50 26.35
C PHE A 16 11.40 16.69 25.02
N LEU A 17 11.71 17.76 24.27
CA LEU A 17 11.11 18.00 22.96
C LEU A 17 11.43 16.88 21.95
N ILE A 18 12.67 16.41 21.92
CA ILE A 18 13.08 15.30 21.03
C ILE A 18 12.32 14.02 21.38
N ILE A 19 12.21 13.70 22.67
CA ILE A 19 11.46 12.53 23.15
C ILE A 19 9.99 12.64 22.77
N LEU A 20 9.38 13.81 22.97
CA LEU A 20 8.00 14.08 22.60
C LEU A 20 7.76 13.83 21.10
N VAL A 21 8.63 14.37 20.24
CA VAL A 21 8.55 14.18 18.79
C VAL A 21 8.72 12.71 18.41
N ALA A 22 9.69 12.01 19.00
CA ALA A 22 9.91 10.59 18.73
C ALA A 22 8.68 9.74 19.08
N ILE A 23 8.03 10.00 20.23
CA ILE A 23 6.79 9.33 20.63
C ILE A 23 5.67 9.62 19.62
N LEU A 24 5.53 10.87 19.19
CA LEU A 24 4.51 11.28 18.22
C LEU A 24 4.71 10.58 16.87
N LEU A 25 5.95 10.44 16.42
CA LEU A 25 6.29 9.70 15.19
C LEU A 25 5.98 8.20 15.32
N ILE A 26 6.27 7.59 16.47
CA ILE A 26 5.94 6.17 16.71
C ILE A 26 4.41 5.96 16.66
N ILE A 27 3.65 6.85 17.31
CA ILE A 27 2.18 6.81 17.27
C ILE A 27 1.68 7.01 15.83
N LEU A 28 2.24 7.97 15.10
CA LEU A 28 1.86 8.24 13.71
C LEU A 28 2.09 7.01 12.80
N ILE A 29 3.26 6.37 12.92
CA ILE A 29 3.58 5.14 12.18
C ILE A 29 2.58 4.03 12.52
N TRP A 30 2.28 3.85 13.82
CA TRP A 30 1.32 2.85 14.27
C TRP A 30 -0.09 3.09 13.71
N VAL A 31 -0.56 4.35 13.72
CA VAL A 31 -1.85 4.73 13.13
C VAL A 31 -1.91 4.42 11.64
N ILE A 32 -0.85 4.70 10.88
CA ILE A 32 -0.79 4.39 9.44
C ILE A 32 -0.92 2.88 9.21
N VAL A 33 -0.25 2.05 10.02
CA VAL A 33 -0.34 0.59 9.91
C VAL A 33 -1.75 0.09 10.25
N GLU A 34 -2.37 0.60 11.32
CA GLU A 34 -3.72 0.19 11.71
C GLU A 34 -4.78 0.67 10.71
N LEU A 35 -4.59 1.83 10.08
CA LEU A 35 -5.44 2.30 8.97
C LEU A 35 -5.34 1.37 7.75
N LYS A 36 -4.13 0.97 7.35
CA LYS A 36 -3.95 -0.04 6.30
C LYS A 36 -4.64 -1.36 6.65
N LYS A 37 -4.58 -1.76 7.92
CA LYS A 37 -5.23 -2.97 8.43
C LYS A 37 -6.76 -2.85 8.45
N ALA A 38 -7.30 -1.67 8.77
CA ALA A 38 -8.73 -1.40 8.75
C ALA A 38 -9.30 -1.41 7.33
N ILE A 39 -8.56 -0.87 6.36
CA ILE A 39 -8.91 -0.93 4.93
C ILE A 39 -8.86 -2.40 4.44
N ARG A 40 -7.87 -3.18 4.87
CA ARG A 40 -7.74 -4.62 4.54
C ARG A 40 -8.87 -5.47 5.16
N LYS A 41 -9.44 -5.05 6.30
CA LYS A 41 -10.62 -5.67 6.92
C LYS A 41 -11.92 -5.12 6.30
N GLY A 42 -12.06 -5.24 4.99
CA GLY A 42 -13.23 -4.83 4.24
C GLY A 42 -14.47 -5.65 4.59
N ASN A 43 -15.14 -5.35 5.70
CA ASN A 43 -16.47 -5.85 6.00
C ASN A 43 -17.50 -4.86 5.44
N LEU A 44 -17.59 -4.81 4.11
CA LEU A 44 -18.60 -4.04 3.41
C LEU A 44 -19.97 -4.70 3.65
N ARG A 45 -20.65 -4.27 4.71
CA ARG A 45 -22.08 -4.52 4.88
C ARG A 45 -22.79 -3.84 3.71
N ARG A 46 -23.04 -4.61 2.64
CA ARG A 46 -23.79 -4.14 1.47
C ARG A 46 -25.15 -3.64 1.94
N ILE A 47 -25.35 -2.32 1.87
CA ILE A 47 -26.67 -1.74 1.97
C ILE A 47 -27.34 -2.09 0.63
N GLN A 48 -28.21 -3.09 0.66
CA GLN A 48 -28.92 -3.56 -0.51
C GLN A 48 -30.04 -2.59 -0.83
N LEU A 49 -29.71 -1.50 -1.53
CA LEU A 49 -30.69 -0.57 -2.08
C LEU A 49 -31.25 -1.19 -3.35
N SER A 50 -32.35 -1.93 -3.20
CA SER A 50 -33.18 -2.34 -4.32
C SER A 50 -33.95 -1.11 -4.81
N SER A 51 -33.39 -0.40 -5.79
CA SER A 51 -34.12 0.60 -6.54
C SER A 51 -33.93 0.29 -8.02
N GLY A 52 -34.98 -0.26 -8.63
CA GLY A 52 -35.01 -0.61 -10.03
C GLY A 52 -34.74 0.60 -10.92
N ASN A 53 -33.83 0.43 -11.88
CA ASN A 53 -34.10 0.53 -13.31
C ASN A 53 -32.79 0.27 -14.05
N ALA A 54 -32.92 -0.50 -15.13
CA ALA A 54 -31.82 -1.10 -15.88
C ALA A 54 -30.93 -0.06 -16.57
N ILE A 55 -29.65 -0.02 -16.19
CA ILE A 55 -28.48 0.16 -17.06
C ILE A 55 -27.23 0.07 -16.17
N ASP A 56 -26.53 -1.06 -16.21
CA ASP A 56 -25.08 -1.13 -16.50
C ASP A 56 -24.56 -2.56 -16.27
N LEU A 57 -24.82 -3.44 -17.25
CA LEU A 57 -24.34 -4.83 -17.27
C LEU A 57 -22.86 -4.93 -17.67
N GLN A 58 -22.00 -4.07 -17.12
CA GLN A 58 -20.55 -4.13 -17.32
C GLN A 58 -19.73 -4.19 -16.03
N SER A 59 -20.33 -3.85 -14.87
CA SER A 59 -19.64 -3.90 -13.57
C SER A 59 -19.51 -5.32 -12.98
N GLU A 60 -20.46 -6.23 -13.27
CA GLU A 60 -20.50 -7.55 -12.63
C GLU A 60 -19.47 -8.54 -13.17
N ARG A 61 -18.94 -8.32 -14.39
CA ARG A 61 -17.85 -9.15 -14.95
C ARG A 61 -16.46 -8.72 -14.50
N MET A 62 -16.26 -7.47 -14.09
CA MET A 62 -14.96 -6.98 -13.62
C MET A 62 -14.61 -7.51 -12.22
N PHE A 63 -15.61 -7.73 -11.38
CA PHE A 63 -15.40 -8.20 -10.01
C PHE A 63 -14.93 -9.67 -9.97
N THR A 64 -15.30 -10.50 -10.95
CA THR A 64 -14.85 -11.90 -11.02
C THR A 64 -13.40 -12.04 -11.49
N VAL A 65 -12.92 -11.16 -12.36
CA VAL A 65 -11.49 -11.12 -12.77
C VAL A 65 -10.57 -10.73 -11.60
N THR A 66 -11.12 -9.99 -10.62
CA THR A 66 -10.36 -9.45 -9.48
C THR A 66 -9.83 -10.53 -8.53
N ASP A 67 -10.56 -11.64 -8.37
CA ASP A 67 -10.09 -12.79 -7.57
C ASP A 67 -9.19 -13.74 -8.40
N ASP A 68 -9.40 -13.81 -9.73
CA ASP A 68 -8.69 -14.75 -10.62
C ASP A 68 -7.27 -14.27 -10.97
N ILE A 69 -6.98 -12.97 -10.83
CA ILE A 69 -5.64 -12.40 -11.04
C ILE A 69 -4.71 -12.60 -9.82
N ILE A 70 -5.25 -12.85 -8.63
CA ILE A 70 -4.45 -13.02 -7.41
C ILE A 70 -3.77 -14.40 -7.45
N GLY A 71 -2.44 -14.42 -7.34
CA GLY A 71 -1.62 -15.64 -7.49
C GLY A 71 -1.12 -15.89 -8.91
N GLU A 72 -1.58 -15.13 -9.90
CA GLU A 72 -1.12 -15.25 -11.28
C GLU A 72 0.28 -14.66 -11.49
N THR A 73 0.97 -15.23 -12.47
CA THR A 73 2.30 -14.76 -12.89
C THR A 73 2.22 -13.83 -14.09
N GLY A 74 2.93 -12.71 -14.02
CA GLY A 74 3.08 -11.75 -15.11
C GLY A 74 4.52 -11.42 -15.42
N GLN A 75 4.71 -10.43 -16.30
CA GLN A 75 6.02 -9.89 -16.65
C GLN A 75 6.10 -8.40 -16.36
N ALA A 76 7.18 -7.95 -15.73
CA ALA A 76 7.49 -6.54 -15.57
C ALA A 76 7.77 -5.90 -16.94
N VAL A 77 7.03 -4.85 -17.32
CA VAL A 77 7.22 -4.11 -18.58
C VAL A 77 8.16 -2.94 -18.38
N THR A 78 8.18 -2.37 -17.19
CA THR A 78 9.16 -1.38 -16.72
C THR A 78 9.90 -1.94 -15.52
N ASP A 79 10.97 -1.28 -15.09
CA ASP A 79 11.51 -1.54 -13.75
C ASP A 79 10.45 -1.14 -12.69
N LEU A 80 10.38 -1.88 -11.57
CA LEU A 80 9.52 -1.54 -10.43
C LEU A 80 10.39 -1.12 -9.24
N THR A 81 10.38 0.18 -8.92
CA THR A 81 11.13 0.79 -7.81
C THR A 81 10.37 1.91 -7.09
N PRO A 82 9.36 1.63 -6.25
CA PRO A 82 8.63 0.37 -6.12
C PRO A 82 7.50 0.25 -7.16
N GLN A 83 7.18 1.31 -7.89
CA GLN A 83 6.09 1.32 -8.87
C GLN A 83 6.60 1.04 -10.27
N GLY A 84 5.75 0.41 -11.07
CA GLY A 84 5.97 0.20 -12.50
C GLY A 84 4.74 -0.38 -13.18
N VAL A 85 4.95 -0.89 -14.39
CA VAL A 85 3.90 -1.53 -15.19
C VAL A 85 4.22 -3.00 -15.35
N VAL A 86 3.21 -3.85 -15.19
CA VAL A 86 3.30 -5.29 -15.42
C VAL A 86 2.29 -5.71 -16.49
N TYR A 87 2.57 -6.82 -17.16
CA TYR A 87 1.71 -7.42 -18.16
C TYR A 87 1.21 -8.77 -17.67
N ILE A 88 -0.11 -8.90 -17.48
CA ILE A 88 -0.79 -10.08 -16.94
C ILE A 88 -2.06 -10.31 -17.76
N HIS A 89 -2.32 -11.55 -18.17
CA HIS A 89 -3.53 -11.96 -18.92
C HIS A 89 -3.92 -11.02 -20.06
N ASN A 90 -2.93 -10.61 -20.86
CA ASN A 90 -3.09 -9.73 -22.01
C ASN A 90 -3.41 -8.25 -21.70
N GLU A 91 -3.28 -7.82 -20.45
CA GLU A 91 -3.53 -6.45 -20.03
C GLU A 91 -2.31 -5.83 -19.32
N TYR A 92 -2.21 -4.50 -19.43
CA TYR A 92 -1.19 -3.71 -18.73
C TYR A 92 -1.76 -3.18 -17.42
N TRP A 93 -1.07 -3.47 -16.33
CA TRP A 93 -1.49 -3.10 -15.00
C TRP A 93 -0.44 -2.22 -14.33
N ARG A 94 -0.90 -1.23 -13.56
CA ARG A 94 -0.04 -0.50 -12.64
C ARG A 94 0.25 -1.42 -11.46
N ALA A 95 1.51 -1.60 -11.12
CA ALA A 95 1.91 -2.46 -10.03
C ALA A 95 2.86 -1.76 -9.06
N THR A 96 2.75 -2.14 -7.80
CA THR A 96 3.67 -1.77 -6.73
C THR A 96 4.37 -3.03 -6.23
N SER A 97 5.69 -3.04 -6.34
CA SER A 97 6.58 -4.06 -5.78
C SER A 97 6.66 -3.90 -4.27
N VAL A 98 6.49 -5.02 -3.55
CA VAL A 98 6.79 -5.13 -2.11
C VAL A 98 8.17 -5.74 -1.83
N SER A 99 8.91 -6.12 -2.87
CA SER A 99 10.27 -6.65 -2.73
C SER A 99 11.24 -5.54 -2.30
N VAL A 100 12.20 -5.90 -1.45
CA VAL A 100 13.28 -5.00 -1.00
C VAL A 100 14.21 -4.64 -2.15
N GLN A 101 14.38 -5.56 -3.09
CA GLN A 101 15.20 -5.38 -4.28
C GLN A 101 14.34 -4.88 -5.45
N PRO A 102 14.87 -3.97 -6.29
CA PRO A 102 14.26 -3.57 -7.56
C PRO A 102 13.89 -4.78 -8.42
N ILE A 103 12.66 -4.81 -8.94
CA ILE A 103 12.29 -5.79 -9.97
C ILE A 103 12.63 -5.16 -11.32
N GLN A 104 13.52 -5.80 -12.08
CA GLN A 104 13.91 -5.28 -13.39
C GLN A 104 12.84 -5.54 -14.45
N LYS A 105 12.86 -4.74 -15.50
CA LYS A 105 12.09 -4.98 -16.71
C LYS A 105 12.34 -6.41 -17.22
N ASN A 106 11.28 -7.02 -17.72
CA ASN A 106 11.16 -8.39 -18.21
C ASN A 106 11.24 -9.48 -17.13
N SER A 107 11.47 -9.15 -15.86
CA SER A 107 11.43 -10.12 -14.77
C SER A 107 10.02 -10.67 -14.54
N LYS A 108 9.94 -11.92 -14.06
CA LYS A 108 8.68 -12.55 -13.67
C LYS A 108 8.20 -12.03 -12.33
N VAL A 109 6.91 -11.74 -12.25
CA VAL A 109 6.25 -11.26 -11.03
C VAL A 109 5.06 -12.13 -10.70
N VAL A 110 4.73 -12.24 -9.41
CA VAL A 110 3.49 -12.84 -8.92
C VAL A 110 2.63 -11.76 -8.30
N VAL A 111 1.35 -11.78 -8.62
CA VAL A 111 0.36 -10.90 -8.00
C VAL A 111 0.01 -11.42 -6.62
N LEU A 112 0.20 -10.58 -5.61
CA LEU A 112 -0.15 -10.87 -4.23
C LEU A 112 -1.52 -10.33 -3.85
N GLU A 113 -1.84 -9.12 -4.29
CA GLU A 113 -3.11 -8.45 -3.98
C GLU A 113 -3.50 -7.51 -5.13
N MET A 114 -4.80 -7.28 -5.32
CA MET A 114 -5.35 -6.28 -6.25
C MET A 114 -6.19 -5.28 -5.47
N ASN A 115 -5.92 -3.98 -5.64
CA ASN A 115 -6.64 -2.88 -5.00
C ASN A 115 -7.23 -1.97 -6.08
N GLY A 116 -8.46 -2.25 -6.52
CA GLY A 116 -9.08 -1.50 -7.61
C GLY A 116 -8.33 -1.71 -8.92
N SER A 117 -7.62 -0.68 -9.41
CA SER A 117 -6.81 -0.75 -10.64
C SER A 117 -5.32 -0.99 -10.40
N ASP A 118 -4.88 -1.05 -9.13
CA ASP A 118 -3.47 -1.17 -8.77
C ASP A 118 -3.15 -2.57 -8.21
N LEU A 119 -2.12 -3.21 -8.76
CA LEU A 119 -1.64 -4.52 -8.33
C LEU A 119 -0.50 -4.40 -7.32
N THR A 120 -0.47 -5.31 -6.37
CA THR A 120 0.68 -5.55 -5.49
C THR A 120 1.38 -6.80 -5.95
N VAL A 121 2.68 -6.70 -6.24
CA VAL A 121 3.45 -7.81 -6.84
C VAL A 121 4.76 -8.06 -6.12
N THR A 122 5.28 -9.29 -6.25
CA THR A 122 6.62 -9.66 -5.80
C THR A 122 7.38 -10.39 -6.89
N SER A 123 8.71 -10.39 -6.81
CA SER A 123 9.55 -11.18 -7.70
C SER A 123 9.35 -12.67 -7.42
N THR A 124 9.17 -13.47 -8.47
CA THR A 124 9.26 -14.95 -8.37
C THR A 124 10.70 -15.40 -8.18
N GLU A 125 11.67 -14.61 -8.64
CA GLU A 125 13.08 -14.94 -8.56
C GLU A 125 13.63 -14.39 -7.24
N ASN A 126 14.04 -15.33 -6.38
CA ASN A 126 14.68 -15.11 -5.07
C ASN A 126 16.19 -15.01 -5.24
#